data_AF-A0A4Q1S8X1-F1
#
_entry.id   AF-A0A4Q1S8X1-F1
#
_cell.length_a   1.000
_cell.length_b   1.000
_cell.length_c   1.000
_cell.angle_alpha   90.00
_cell.angle_beta   90.00
_cell.angle_gamma   90.00
#
_symmetry.space_group_name_H-M   'P 1'
#
loop_
_entity.id
_entity.type
_entity.pdbx_description
1 polymer ?
#
loop_
_entity_poly.entity_id
_entity_poly.type
_entity_poly.pdbx_seq_one_letter_code
_entity_poly.pdbx_strand_id
1 'polypeptide(L)'
;MAVASLGRRVFPLRHYDSGNGIRVLPVNSVSTSAFSNLFHALMISSSSDAEPSEDLEYLLQLVRRPPSISALKRAQCILLWKHCALPPRQIAHLLGWSPGTVHNLLSAYRKAGPAICHAHIRGGRTHAYLTAEREQRLLKSFLDRARSTGFLDVKSLHAAYEHLVGHRCAASTIYRLVHRHGQAGKLPRKPLGR
;
A
#
# COMPACT_ATOMS: atom_id res chain seq x y z
N MET A 1 0.88 -36.83 15.66
CA MET A 1 1.99 -35.87 15.89
C MET A 1 3.04 -36.09 14.82
N ALA A 2 2.95 -35.36 13.69
CA ALA A 2 4.05 -35.16 12.73
C ALA A 2 3.66 -34.02 11.77
N VAL A 3 4.55 -33.05 11.64
CA VAL A 3 4.32 -31.73 11.02
C VAL A 3 4.48 -31.83 9.50
N ALA A 4 3.43 -31.49 8.75
CA ALA A 4 3.47 -31.40 7.30
C ALA A 4 4.14 -30.08 6.86
N SER A 5 5.33 -30.19 6.29
CA SER A 5 6.08 -29.10 5.67
C SER A 5 5.32 -28.54 4.45
N LEU A 6 4.88 -27.29 4.53
CA LEU A 6 4.30 -26.56 3.40
C LEU A 6 5.42 -26.04 2.49
N GLY A 7 5.59 -26.72 1.35
CA GLY A 7 6.48 -26.31 0.27
C GLY A 7 6.15 -24.91 -0.24
N ARG A 8 7.19 -24.08 -0.34
CA ARG A 8 7.16 -22.78 -1.02
C ARG A 8 6.80 -23.02 -2.49
N ARG A 9 5.59 -22.63 -2.91
CA ARG A 9 5.23 -22.61 -4.33
C ARG A 9 5.98 -21.47 -5.02
N VAL A 10 7.08 -21.83 -5.69
CA VAL A 10 7.73 -20.99 -6.70
C VAL A 10 6.82 -21.02 -7.93
N PHE A 11 6.21 -19.90 -8.28
CA PHE A 11 5.45 -19.78 -9.53
C PHE A 11 6.44 -19.64 -10.70
N PRO A 12 6.38 -20.51 -11.73
CA PRO A 12 7.24 -20.38 -12.89
C PRO A 12 6.86 -19.14 -13.69
N LEU A 13 7.86 -18.38 -14.14
CA LEU A 13 7.73 -17.30 -15.11
C LEU A 13 7.23 -17.92 -16.42
N ARG A 14 5.95 -17.77 -16.74
CA ARG A 14 5.41 -18.13 -18.06
C ARG A 14 5.94 -17.14 -19.09
N HIS A 15 6.72 -17.64 -20.04
CA HIS A 15 7.04 -16.94 -21.28
C HIS A 15 5.74 -16.51 -21.96
N TYR A 16 5.58 -15.21 -22.18
CA TYR A 16 4.43 -14.63 -22.86
C TYR A 16 4.77 -14.55 -24.35
N ASP A 17 4.09 -15.37 -25.14
CA ASP A 17 4.26 -15.45 -26.58
C ASP A 17 3.73 -14.18 -27.25
N SER A 18 4.60 -13.49 -27.97
CA SER A 18 4.34 -12.21 -28.64
C SER A 18 3.72 -12.47 -30.01
N GLY A 19 2.43 -12.80 -30.02
CA GLY A 19 1.68 -13.09 -31.24
C GLY A 19 0.40 -12.27 -31.35
N ASN A 20 0.50 -10.95 -31.48
CA ASN A 20 -0.48 -10.17 -32.26
C ASN A 20 0.01 -8.73 -32.50
N GLY A 21 0.08 -8.34 -33.78
CA GLY A 21 0.52 -7.02 -34.23
C GLY A 21 -0.46 -5.91 -33.89
N ILE A 22 -0.45 -5.43 -32.65
CA ILE A 22 -1.15 -4.21 -32.25
C ILE A 22 -0.09 -3.11 -32.15
N ARG A 23 -0.23 -2.06 -32.98
CA ARG A 23 0.65 -0.88 -32.98
C ARG A 23 0.75 -0.31 -31.56
N VAL A 24 1.95 -0.31 -31.02
CA VAL A 24 2.30 0.27 -29.73
C VAL A 24 2.11 1.78 -29.83
N LEU A 25 1.09 2.34 -29.18
CA LEU A 25 1.06 3.79 -28.96
C LEU A 25 2.06 4.12 -27.83
N PRO A 26 2.92 5.13 -28.03
CA PRO A 26 3.95 5.47 -27.05
C PRO A 26 3.31 5.90 -25.73
N VAL A 27 3.70 5.22 -24.65
CA VAL A 27 3.08 5.29 -23.30
C VAL A 27 3.37 6.62 -22.57
N ASN A 28 4.11 7.55 -23.20
CA ASN A 28 4.67 8.71 -22.53
C ASN A 28 4.30 10.03 -23.23
N SER A 29 3.02 10.28 -23.50
CA SER A 29 2.55 11.63 -23.83
C SER A 29 1.05 11.86 -23.67
N VAL A 30 0.34 11.07 -22.85
CA VAL A 30 -1.04 11.43 -22.52
C VAL A 30 -0.99 12.42 -21.38
N SER A 31 -0.82 13.70 -21.74
CA SER A 31 -1.09 14.84 -20.86
C SER A 31 -2.37 14.53 -20.08
N THR A 32 -2.33 14.65 -18.76
CA THR A 32 -3.46 14.38 -17.85
C THR A 32 -4.75 15.12 -18.28
N SER A 33 -4.63 16.21 -19.03
CA SER A 33 -5.74 16.94 -19.63
C SER A 33 -6.40 16.24 -20.83
N ALA A 34 -5.63 15.53 -21.67
CA ALA A 34 -6.14 14.91 -22.89
C ALA A 34 -7.03 13.70 -22.59
N PHE A 35 -6.65 12.88 -21.59
CA PHE A 35 -7.47 11.75 -21.15
C PHE A 35 -8.75 12.25 -20.48
N SER A 36 -8.67 13.29 -19.64
CA SER A 36 -9.85 13.89 -18.99
C SER A 36 -10.84 14.45 -20.01
N ASN A 37 -10.35 15.17 -21.03
CA ASN A 37 -11.22 15.84 -22.00
C ASN A 37 -11.79 14.87 -23.05
N LEU A 38 -10.99 13.91 -23.55
CA LEU A 38 -11.49 12.88 -24.46
C LEU A 38 -12.46 11.93 -23.77
N PHE A 39 -12.23 11.61 -22.49
CA PHE A 39 -13.12 10.74 -21.72
C PHE A 39 -14.46 11.41 -21.40
N HIS A 40 -14.47 12.71 -21.05
CA HIS A 40 -15.70 13.46 -20.85
C HIS A 40 -16.49 13.65 -22.16
N ALA A 41 -15.78 13.84 -23.29
CA ALA A 41 -16.40 13.95 -24.62
C ALA A 41 -16.99 12.62 -25.11
N LEU A 42 -16.32 11.48 -24.85
CA LEU A 42 -16.83 10.15 -25.21
C LEU A 42 -18.04 9.72 -24.36
N MET A 43 -18.14 10.19 -23.11
CA MET A 43 -19.24 9.83 -22.21
C MET A 43 -20.53 10.63 -22.44
N ILE A 44 -20.48 11.81 -23.07
CA ILE A 44 -21.68 12.64 -23.35
C ILE A 44 -22.51 12.09 -24.53
N SER A 45 -21.92 11.30 -25.44
CA SER A 45 -22.60 10.82 -26.66
C SER A 45 -23.42 9.54 -26.50
N SER A 46 -23.52 8.97 -25.29
CA SER A 46 -24.29 7.76 -25.00
C SER A 46 -25.17 7.96 -23.76
N SER A 47 -26.20 8.80 -23.89
CA SER A 47 -27.23 9.00 -22.86
C SER A 47 -28.36 7.98 -23.00
N SER A 48 -28.51 7.08 -22.02
CA SER A 48 -29.79 6.61 -21.47
C SER A 48 -29.52 5.72 -20.24
N ASP A 49 -30.02 6.13 -19.08
CA ASP A 49 -30.28 5.30 -17.88
C ASP A 49 -29.11 4.81 -17.00
N ALA A 50 -28.09 5.63 -16.77
CA ALA A 50 -27.21 5.44 -15.63
C ALA A 50 -27.02 6.76 -14.90
N GLU A 51 -27.72 6.93 -13.77
CA GLU A 51 -27.39 7.93 -12.74
C GLU A 51 -25.86 8.04 -12.66
N PRO A 52 -25.26 9.26 -12.75
CA PRO A 52 -23.83 9.42 -12.62
C PRO A 52 -23.46 8.91 -11.23
N SER A 53 -23.02 7.64 -11.18
CA SER A 53 -22.80 6.96 -9.90
C SER A 53 -21.84 7.84 -9.11
N GLU A 54 -22.12 8.17 -7.85
CA GLU A 54 -21.26 9.04 -7.02
C GLU A 54 -19.78 8.63 -7.10
N ASP A 55 -19.54 7.33 -7.30
CA ASP A 55 -18.25 6.72 -7.63
C ASP A 55 -17.51 7.34 -8.83
N LEU A 56 -18.19 7.67 -9.92
CA LEU A 56 -17.59 8.23 -11.15
C LEU A 56 -16.98 9.60 -10.86
N GLU A 57 -17.77 10.50 -10.28
CA GLU A 57 -17.32 11.85 -9.93
C GLU A 57 -16.14 11.77 -8.95
N TYR A 58 -16.24 10.90 -7.94
CA TYR A 58 -15.16 10.65 -6.99
C TYR A 58 -13.88 10.13 -7.66
N LEU A 59 -13.99 9.15 -8.56
CA LEU A 59 -12.85 8.59 -9.28
C LEU A 59 -12.21 9.61 -10.22
N LEU A 60 -13.02 10.45 -10.88
CA LEU A 60 -12.53 11.54 -11.72
C LEU A 60 -11.78 12.58 -10.89
N GLN A 61 -12.31 12.98 -9.74
CA GLN A 61 -11.61 13.86 -8.81
C GLN A 61 -10.27 13.26 -8.36
N LEU A 62 -10.24 11.95 -8.10
CA LEU A 62 -9.03 11.26 -7.69
C LEU A 62 -7.97 11.18 -8.80
N VAL A 63 -8.39 11.07 -10.07
CA VAL A 63 -7.49 11.17 -11.23
C VAL A 63 -6.98 12.60 -11.41
N ARG A 64 -7.82 13.62 -11.19
CA ARG A 64 -7.44 15.04 -11.30
C ARG A 64 -6.44 15.45 -10.20
N ARG A 65 -6.61 14.96 -8.97
CA ARG A 65 -5.78 15.29 -7.81
C ARG A 65 -5.39 14.03 -7.03
N PRO A 66 -4.45 13.23 -7.54
CA PRO A 66 -4.08 11.97 -6.90
C PRO A 66 -3.19 12.22 -5.67
N PRO A 67 -3.46 11.58 -4.52
CA PRO A 67 -2.57 11.65 -3.36
C PRO A 67 -1.28 10.83 -3.56
N SER A 68 -1.29 9.89 -4.50
CA SER A 68 -0.11 9.09 -4.88
C SER A 68 -0.27 8.52 -6.30
N ILE A 69 0.85 8.14 -6.91
CA ILE A 69 0.85 7.43 -8.21
C ILE A 69 0.03 6.13 -8.13
N SER A 70 0.09 5.43 -7.00
CA SER A 70 -0.69 4.21 -6.77
C SER A 70 -2.19 4.49 -6.76
N ALA A 71 -2.62 5.59 -6.13
CA ALA A 71 -4.02 6.00 -6.13
C ALA A 71 -4.52 6.36 -7.53
N LEU A 72 -3.72 7.12 -8.30
CA LEU A 72 -4.01 7.45 -9.69
C LEU A 72 -4.23 6.19 -10.54
N LYS A 73 -3.27 5.26 -10.53
CA LYS A 73 -3.34 4.04 -11.35
C LYS A 73 -4.53 3.15 -10.96
N ARG A 74 -4.87 3.08 -9.68
CA ARG A 74 -6.06 2.35 -9.21
C ARG A 74 -7.35 3.00 -9.72
N ALA A 75 -7.45 4.32 -9.63
CA ALA A 75 -8.61 5.06 -10.13
C ALA A 75 -8.79 4.89 -11.65
N GLN A 76 -7.70 5.04 -12.40
CA GLN A 76 -7.69 4.80 -13.86
C GLN A 76 -8.12 3.37 -14.20
N CYS A 77 -7.61 2.36 -13.48
CA CYS A 77 -8.00 0.97 -13.69
C CYS A 77 -9.51 0.76 -13.52
N ILE A 78 -10.11 1.36 -12.49
CA ILE A 78 -11.54 1.20 -12.19
C ILE A 78 -12.38 1.95 -13.23
N LEU A 79 -11.98 3.16 -13.64
CA LEU A 79 -12.67 3.91 -14.69
C LEU A 79 -12.66 3.16 -16.03
N LEU A 80 -11.49 2.67 -16.45
CA LEU A 80 -11.35 1.88 -17.67
C LEU A 80 -12.21 0.61 -17.66
N TRP A 81 -12.34 -0.03 -16.50
CA TRP A 81 -13.15 -1.22 -16.36
C TRP A 81 -14.66 -0.91 -16.34
N LYS A 82 -15.09 0.02 -15.48
CA LYS A 82 -16.50 0.29 -15.18
C LYS A 82 -17.19 1.12 -16.27
N HIS A 83 -16.47 2.10 -16.84
CA HIS A 83 -17.05 3.09 -17.74
C HIS A 83 -16.57 2.96 -19.19
N CYS A 84 -15.37 2.40 -19.44
CA CYS A 84 -14.95 2.06 -20.81
C CYS A 84 -15.23 0.60 -21.19
N ALA A 85 -15.78 -0.21 -20.29
CA ALA A 85 -16.02 -1.66 -20.47
C ALA A 85 -14.80 -2.45 -20.98
N LEU A 86 -13.57 -2.02 -20.66
CA LEU A 86 -12.37 -2.70 -21.14
C LEU A 86 -12.14 -4.04 -20.40
N PRO A 87 -11.69 -5.09 -21.10
CA PRO A 87 -11.37 -6.36 -20.46
C PRO A 87 -10.13 -6.23 -19.57
N PRO A 88 -10.08 -6.90 -18.40
CA PRO A 88 -8.99 -6.81 -17.43
C PRO A 88 -7.58 -7.04 -18.00
N ARG A 89 -7.45 -7.89 -19.04
CA ARG A 89 -6.16 -8.13 -19.71
C ARG A 89 -5.66 -6.92 -20.49
N GLN A 90 -6.55 -6.20 -21.17
CA GLN A 90 -6.18 -4.98 -21.90
C GLN A 90 -5.82 -3.86 -20.91
N ILE A 91 -6.60 -3.72 -19.83
CA ILE A 91 -6.30 -2.75 -18.76
C ILE A 91 -4.93 -3.04 -18.13
N ALA A 92 -4.62 -4.31 -17.87
CA ALA A 92 -3.32 -4.73 -17.36
C ALA A 92 -2.17 -4.30 -18.29
N HIS A 93 -2.33 -4.50 -19.60
CA HIS A 93 -1.36 -4.06 -20.60
C HIS A 93 -1.19 -2.53 -20.61
N LEU A 94 -2.31 -1.77 -20.61
CA LEU A 94 -2.29 -0.30 -20.62
C LEU A 94 -1.61 0.30 -19.38
N LEU A 95 -1.80 -0.31 -18.21
CA LEU A 95 -1.25 0.19 -16.94
C LEU A 95 0.12 -0.40 -16.58
N GLY A 96 0.65 -1.33 -17.38
CA GLY A 96 1.86 -2.08 -17.08
C GLY A 96 1.74 -2.96 -15.84
N TRP A 97 0.56 -3.54 -15.61
CA TRP A 97 0.24 -4.39 -14.47
C TRP A 97 0.08 -5.85 -14.88
N SER A 98 0.15 -6.77 -13.91
CA SER A 98 -0.26 -8.15 -14.16
C SER A 98 -1.79 -8.26 -14.17
N PRO A 99 -2.39 -9.16 -14.98
CA PRO A 99 -3.83 -9.40 -14.96
C PRO A 99 -4.36 -9.75 -13.56
N GLY A 100 -3.59 -10.50 -12.77
CA GLY A 100 -3.95 -10.84 -11.38
C GLY A 100 -4.05 -9.62 -10.47
N THR A 101 -3.19 -8.61 -10.65
CA THR A 101 -3.28 -7.35 -9.91
C THR A 101 -4.57 -6.59 -10.22
N VAL A 102 -4.96 -6.54 -11.50
CA VAL A 102 -6.23 -5.95 -11.92
C VAL A 102 -7.41 -6.70 -11.29
N HIS A 103 -7.44 -8.03 -11.39
CA HIS A 103 -8.53 -8.82 -10.78
C HIS A 103 -8.64 -8.63 -9.26
N ASN A 104 -7.51 -8.59 -8.55
CA ASN A 104 -7.50 -8.33 -7.10
C ASN A 104 -8.04 -6.94 -6.77
N LEU A 105 -7.64 -5.92 -7.52
CA LEU A 105 -8.14 -4.55 -7.33
C LEU A 105 -9.64 -4.49 -7.59
N LEU A 106 -10.13 -5.06 -8.70
CA LEU A 106 -11.56 -5.06 -9.03
C LEU A 106 -12.38 -5.88 -8.03
N SER A 107 -11.84 -6.96 -7.48
CA SER A 107 -12.48 -7.71 -6.40
C SER A 107 -12.60 -6.87 -5.12
N ALA A 108 -11.54 -6.14 -4.76
CA ALA A 108 -11.54 -5.25 -3.60
C ALA A 108 -12.47 -4.05 -3.79
N TYR A 109 -12.51 -3.46 -4.99
CA TYR A 109 -13.43 -2.38 -5.36
C TYR A 109 -14.90 -2.80 -5.20
N ARG A 110 -15.27 -4.02 -5.63
CA ARG A 110 -16.64 -4.53 -5.43
C ARG A 110 -17.05 -4.64 -3.96
N LYS A 111 -16.09 -4.76 -3.03
CA LYS A 111 -16.35 -4.90 -1.59
C LYS A 111 -16.33 -3.58 -0.83
N ALA A 112 -15.41 -2.69 -1.19
CA ALA A 112 -15.10 -1.47 -0.43
C ALA A 112 -15.35 -0.17 -1.21
N GLY A 113 -15.83 -0.27 -2.45
CA GLY A 113 -16.07 0.87 -3.32
C GLY A 113 -14.78 1.63 -3.66
N PRO A 114 -14.88 2.92 -4.03
CA PRO A 114 -13.76 3.70 -4.51
C PRO A 114 -12.72 4.04 -3.42
N ALA A 115 -13.06 3.86 -2.14
CA ALA A 115 -12.14 4.02 -1.02
C ALA A 115 -10.88 3.12 -1.12
N ILE A 116 -10.96 2.01 -1.85
CA ILE A 116 -9.80 1.14 -2.12
C ILE A 116 -8.66 1.87 -2.83
N CYS A 117 -8.95 2.97 -3.52
CA CYS A 117 -7.92 3.77 -4.19
C CYS A 117 -7.00 4.49 -3.19
N HIS A 118 -7.47 4.75 -1.98
CA HIS A 118 -6.66 5.29 -0.87
C HIS A 118 -6.03 4.21 -0.01
N ALA A 119 -6.50 2.96 -0.11
CA ALA A 119 -5.97 1.88 0.69
C ALA A 119 -4.48 1.61 0.39
N HIS A 120 -3.69 1.57 1.45
CA HIS A 120 -2.34 1.02 1.40
C HIS A 120 -2.41 -0.50 1.46
N ILE A 121 -2.48 -1.15 0.29
CA ILE A 121 -2.65 -2.61 0.17
C ILE A 121 -1.37 -3.39 0.55
N ARG A 122 -0.20 -2.73 0.60
CA ARG A 122 1.09 -3.37 0.93
C ARG A 122 1.80 -2.64 2.07
N GLY A 123 2.25 -3.41 3.06
CA GLY A 123 2.90 -2.94 4.28
C GLY A 123 1.97 -3.01 5.49
N GLY A 124 2.54 -3.07 6.69
CA GLY A 124 1.77 -3.13 7.94
C GLY A 124 2.54 -3.81 9.08
N ARG A 125 1.89 -3.95 10.23
CA ARG A 125 2.42 -4.67 11.41
C ARG A 125 2.21 -6.19 11.30
N THR A 126 2.49 -6.80 10.15
CA THR A 126 2.28 -8.25 9.95
C THR A 126 3.30 -9.13 10.69
N HIS A 127 4.47 -8.59 11.03
CA HIS A 127 5.53 -9.28 11.76
C HIS A 127 5.88 -8.59 13.09
N ALA A 128 4.90 -7.99 13.76
CA ALA A 128 5.13 -7.37 15.07
C ALA A 128 5.08 -8.42 16.20
N TYR A 129 6.08 -8.42 17.08
CA TYR A 129 6.13 -9.34 18.23
C TYR A 129 5.12 -9.02 19.34
N LEU A 130 4.73 -7.75 19.46
CA LEU A 130 3.75 -7.27 20.45
C LEU A 130 2.60 -6.53 19.76
N THR A 131 1.49 -6.30 20.47
CA THR A 131 0.44 -5.38 19.99
C THR A 131 0.90 -3.93 20.13
N ALA A 132 0.29 -3.01 19.35
CA ALA A 132 0.66 -1.59 19.40
C ALA A 132 0.49 -1.00 20.81
N GLU A 133 -0.57 -1.38 21.51
CA GLU A 133 -0.84 -0.95 22.88
C GLU A 133 0.21 -1.45 23.89
N ARG A 134 0.65 -2.71 23.76
CA ARG A 134 1.68 -3.28 24.65
C ARG A 134 3.01 -2.58 24.45
N GLU A 135 3.41 -2.33 23.21
CA GLU A 135 4.60 -1.54 22.91
C GLU A 135 4.50 -0.13 23.48
N GLN A 136 3.34 0.51 23.38
CA GLN A 136 3.12 1.86 23.89
C GLN A 136 3.18 1.92 25.42
N ARG A 137 2.60 0.94 26.13
CA ARG A 137 2.69 0.85 27.60
C ARG A 137 4.13 0.68 28.06
N LEU A 138 4.88 -0.21 27.41
CA LEU A 138 6.30 -0.40 27.69
C LEU A 138 7.08 0.89 27.39
N LEU A 139 6.86 1.52 26.23
CA LEU A 139 7.59 2.74 25.89
C LEU A 139 7.26 3.89 26.84
N LYS A 140 6.00 4.03 27.28
CA LYS A 140 5.56 5.07 28.21
C LYS A 140 6.30 4.98 29.55
N SER A 141 6.43 3.79 30.13
CA SER A 141 7.10 3.63 31.43
C SER A 141 8.58 4.04 31.39
N PHE A 142 9.26 3.79 30.26
CA PHE A 142 10.64 4.23 30.07
C PHE A 142 10.74 5.72 29.73
N LEU A 143 9.77 6.27 28.98
CA LEU A 143 9.74 7.71 28.68
C LEU A 143 9.47 8.54 29.93
N ASP A 144 8.60 8.09 30.83
CA ASP A 144 8.34 8.80 32.09
C ASP A 144 9.60 8.86 32.97
N ARG A 145 10.42 7.81 32.98
CA ARG A 145 11.75 7.80 33.60
C ARG A 145 12.78 8.64 32.84
N ALA A 146 12.69 8.68 31.52
CA ALA A 146 13.58 9.50 30.69
C ALA A 146 13.30 11.00 30.86
N ARG A 147 12.07 11.39 31.21
CA ARG A 147 11.73 12.79 31.51
C ARG A 147 12.46 13.32 32.73
N SER A 148 12.63 12.50 33.77
CA SER A 148 13.35 12.90 34.98
C SER A 148 14.88 12.84 34.81
N THR A 149 15.39 11.85 34.06
CA THR A 149 16.83 11.63 33.87
C THR A 149 17.41 12.33 32.64
N GLY A 150 16.56 12.86 31.75
CA GLY A 150 16.94 13.45 30.47
C GLY A 150 17.37 12.43 29.41
N PHE A 151 17.39 11.12 29.70
CA PHE A 151 17.84 10.10 28.74
C PHE A 151 17.01 8.81 28.73
N LEU A 152 16.90 8.21 27.54
CA LEU A 152 16.28 6.89 27.38
C LEU A 152 17.34 5.80 27.43
N ASP A 153 17.23 4.91 28.42
CA ASP A 153 18.07 3.73 28.49
C ASP A 153 17.60 2.64 27.51
N VAL A 154 18.21 2.65 26.31
CA VAL A 154 17.92 1.70 25.23
C VAL A 154 18.28 0.26 25.64
N LYS A 155 19.30 0.05 26.49
CA LYS A 155 19.71 -1.30 26.90
C LYS A 155 18.65 -1.93 27.81
N SER A 156 18.21 -1.19 28.82
CA SER A 156 17.14 -1.65 29.71
C SER A 156 15.80 -1.80 28.98
N LEU A 157 15.51 -0.91 28.03
CA LEU A 157 14.34 -1.03 27.16
C LEU A 157 14.38 -2.31 26.32
N HIS A 158 15.54 -2.64 25.77
CA HIS A 158 15.75 -3.85 24.97
C HIS A 158 15.56 -5.11 25.82
N ALA A 159 16.15 -5.18 27.02
CA ALA A 159 15.97 -6.30 27.92
C ALA A 159 14.50 -6.49 28.35
N ALA A 160 13.80 -5.40 28.69
CA ALA A 160 12.38 -5.45 29.02
C ALA A 160 11.51 -5.90 27.83
N TYR A 161 11.88 -5.49 26.62
CA TYR A 161 11.20 -5.93 25.39
C TYR A 161 11.39 -7.43 25.16
N GLU A 162 12.61 -7.95 25.27
CA GLU A 162 12.89 -9.38 25.13
C GLU A 162 12.16 -10.22 26.18
N HIS A 163 12.05 -9.73 27.42
CA HIS A 163 11.29 -10.40 28.47
C HIS A 163 9.79 -10.49 28.13
N LEU A 164 9.20 -9.44 27.55
CA LEU A 164 7.78 -9.47 27.14
C LEU A 164 7.53 -10.33 25.90
N VAL A 165 8.51 -10.43 25.00
CA VAL A 165 8.42 -11.22 23.77
C VAL A 165 8.75 -12.69 24.01
N GLY A 166 9.55 -13.00 25.04
CA GLY A 166 9.95 -14.36 25.40
C GLY A 166 11.13 -14.90 24.60
N HIS A 167 11.78 -14.08 23.77
CA HIS A 167 12.98 -14.45 23.03
C HIS A 167 13.87 -13.24 22.71
N ARG A 168 15.13 -13.51 22.35
CA ARG A 168 16.08 -12.47 21.95
C ARG A 168 15.64 -11.77 20.66
N CYS A 169 15.89 -10.48 20.59
CA CYS A 169 15.52 -9.60 19.49
C CYS A 169 16.75 -8.80 19.03
N ALA A 170 16.81 -8.47 17.74
CA ALA A 170 17.86 -7.58 17.24
C ALA A 170 17.70 -6.16 17.80
N ALA A 171 18.81 -5.46 18.04
CA ALA A 171 18.80 -4.06 18.48
C ALA A 171 18.00 -3.14 17.54
N SER A 172 18.00 -3.44 16.24
CA SER A 172 17.21 -2.74 15.22
C SER A 172 15.71 -2.76 15.50
N THR A 173 15.20 -3.78 16.21
CA THR A 173 13.78 -3.88 16.59
C THR A 173 13.39 -2.77 17.55
N ILE A 174 14.27 -2.43 18.49
CA ILE A 174 14.04 -1.34 19.45
C ILE A 174 14.09 0.01 18.76
N TYR A 175 15.10 0.25 17.90
CA TYR A 175 15.16 1.49 17.13
C TYR A 175 13.92 1.67 16.23
N ARG A 176 13.46 0.60 15.58
CA ARG A 176 12.21 0.61 14.79
C ARG A 176 10.96 0.81 15.64
N LEU A 177 10.92 0.28 16.86
CA LEU A 177 9.84 0.51 17.81
C LEU A 177 9.77 1.99 18.16
N VAL A 178 10.88 2.57 18.62
CA VAL A 178 10.95 3.99 19.01
C VAL A 178 10.60 4.91 17.83
N HIS A 179 11.09 4.60 16.64
CA HIS A 179 10.79 5.35 15.42
C HIS A 179 9.30 5.31 15.06
N ARG A 180 8.65 4.13 15.08
CA ARG A 180 7.23 3.98 14.73
C ARG A 180 6.29 4.68 15.71
N HIS A 181 6.68 4.81 16.98
CA HIS A 181 5.92 5.55 17.99
C HIS A 181 6.25 7.06 18.04
N GLY A 182 6.97 7.57 17.01
CA GLY A 182 7.22 9.01 16.83
C GLY A 182 8.25 9.61 17.78
N GLN A 183 9.09 8.79 18.41
CA GLN A 183 10.01 9.25 19.47
C GLN A 183 11.48 9.33 19.03
N ALA A 184 11.79 9.07 17.75
CA ALA A 184 13.17 9.08 17.24
C ALA A 184 13.86 10.46 17.35
N GLY A 185 13.10 11.55 17.45
CA GLY A 185 13.64 12.90 17.65
C GLY A 185 13.90 13.30 19.11
N LYS A 186 13.51 12.48 20.09
CA LYS A 186 13.63 12.78 21.53
C LYS A 186 14.63 11.89 22.28
N LEU A 187 15.32 10.98 21.58
CA LEU A 187 16.42 10.22 22.15
C LEU A 187 17.66 11.11 22.23
N PRO A 188 18.24 11.37 23.42
CA PRO A 188 19.55 11.98 23.46
C PRO A 188 20.57 11.03 22.83
N ARG A 189 21.32 11.56 21.85
CA ARG A 189 22.41 10.84 21.20
C ARG A 189 23.65 10.93 22.10
N LYS A 190 23.99 9.86 22.82
CA LYS A 190 25.37 9.65 23.31
C LYS A 190 26.11 8.76 22.31
N PRO A 191 27.37 9.05 21.94
CA PRO A 191 28.17 8.12 21.14
C PRO A 191 28.32 6.82 21.92
N LEU A 192 28.11 5.69 21.23
CA LEU A 192 28.42 4.37 21.78
C LEU A 192 29.94 4.32 22.00
N GLY A 193 30.36 4.52 23.25
CA GLY A 193 31.74 4.30 23.66
C GLY A 193 32.14 2.86 23.36
N ARG A 194 33.29 2.72 22.72
CA ARG A 194 33.99 1.45 22.52
C ARG A 194 34.37 0.83 23.84
#